data_AF-A0AAP5V490-F1
#
_entry.id   AF-A0AAP5V490-F1
#
_cell.length_a   1.000
_cell.length_b   1.000
_cell.length_c   1.000
_cell.angle_alpha   90.00
_cell.angle_beta   90.00
_cell.angle_gamma   90.00
#
_symmetry.space_group_name_H-M   'P 1'
#
loop_
_entity.id
_entity.type
_entity.pdbx_description
1 polymer ?
#
loop_
_entity_poly.entity_id
_entity_poly.type
_entity_poly.pdbx_seq_one_letter_code
_entity_poly.pdbx_strand_id
1 'polypeptide(L)'
;MKEAKRLISSGKRDFIPRTYNHPSGKKVKWKEALLDIGLTTVSQVWNETLTLTPSHYVDGPIIDVDRKHEGKVIWVFKKVVNGDQVYIKMKIHKRRGCVCLSFHKDW
;
A
#
# COMPACT_ATOMS: atom_id res chain seq x y z
N MET A 1 -10.75 -7.14 -2.37
CA MET A 1 -9.99 -7.49 -1.14
C MET A 1 -9.77 -8.99 -0.92
N LYS A 2 -10.76 -9.89 -1.11
CA LYS A 2 -10.62 -11.33 -0.82
C LYS A 2 -9.38 -11.97 -1.45
N GLU A 3 -9.17 -11.78 -2.76
CA GLU A 3 -8.01 -12.33 -3.46
C GLU A 3 -6.67 -11.75 -2.98
N ALA A 4 -6.61 -10.44 -2.73
CA ALA A 4 -5.41 -9.80 -2.19
C ALA A 4 -5.02 -10.41 -0.84
N LYS A 5 -5.98 -10.58 0.08
CA LYS A 5 -5.73 -11.21 1.38
C LYS A 5 -5.24 -12.65 1.22
N ARG A 6 -5.87 -13.44 0.35
CA ARG A 6 -5.44 -14.82 0.05
C ARG A 6 -3.98 -14.87 -0.42
N LEU A 7 -3.60 -14.00 -1.35
CA LEU A 7 -2.23 -13.90 -1.88
C LEU A 7 -1.23 -13.49 -0.79
N ILE A 8 -1.58 -12.53 0.06
CA ILE A 8 -0.74 -12.10 1.19
C ILE A 8 -0.53 -13.24 2.17
N SER A 9 -1.60 -13.93 2.56
CA SER A 9 -1.55 -15.06 3.50
C SER A 9 -0.76 -16.25 2.93
N SER A 10 -0.76 -16.45 1.61
CA SER A 10 0.04 -17.49 0.96
C SER A 10 1.49 -17.07 0.67
N GLY A 11 1.93 -15.91 1.16
CA GLY A 11 3.28 -15.38 0.92
C GLY A 11 3.53 -14.81 -0.48
N LYS A 12 2.53 -14.81 -1.38
CA LYS A 12 2.64 -14.26 -2.74
C LYS A 12 2.39 -12.74 -2.69
N ARG A 13 3.37 -12.02 -2.15
CA ARG A 13 3.30 -10.59 -1.87
C ARG A 13 4.64 -9.91 -2.14
N ASP A 14 4.60 -8.67 -2.58
CA ASP A 14 5.79 -7.87 -2.89
C ASP A 14 5.59 -6.43 -2.40
N PHE A 15 6.58 -5.90 -1.67
CA PHE A 15 6.56 -4.53 -1.16
C PHE A 15 7.59 -3.73 -1.93
N ILE A 16 7.15 -2.67 -2.62
CA ILE A 16 8.05 -1.85 -3.44
C ILE A 16 8.68 -0.75 -2.59
N PRO A 17 10.00 -0.74 -2.36
CA PRO A 17 10.69 0.39 -1.75
C PRO A 17 10.50 1.65 -2.61
N ARG A 18 10.07 2.75 -1.98
CA ARG A 18 9.89 4.05 -2.65
C ARG A 18 10.50 5.18 -1.85
N THR A 19 10.70 6.30 -2.54
CA THR A 19 10.94 7.60 -1.94
C THR A 19 9.76 8.49 -2.33
N TYR A 20 9.12 9.09 -1.33
CA TYR A 20 7.92 9.91 -1.48
C TYR A 20 8.27 11.40 -1.43
N ASN A 21 7.46 12.23 -2.08
CA ASN A 21 7.57 13.69 -2.04
C ASN A 21 6.66 14.22 -0.93
N HIS A 22 7.20 14.62 0.21
CA HIS A 22 6.42 15.17 1.31
C HIS A 22 5.97 16.62 1.01
N PRO A 23 4.79 17.08 1.48
CA PRO A 23 4.31 18.46 1.27
C PRO A 23 5.26 19.53 1.77
N SER A 24 6.10 19.21 2.76
CA SER A 24 7.18 20.10 3.23
C SER A 24 8.35 20.26 2.24
N GLY A 25 8.32 19.58 1.09
CA GLY A 25 9.40 19.53 0.11
C GLY A 25 10.47 18.46 0.40
N LYS A 26 10.43 17.80 1.57
CA LYS A 26 11.37 16.72 1.91
C LYS A 26 11.11 15.46 1.07
N LYS A 27 12.17 14.76 0.69
CA LYS A 27 12.10 13.38 0.19
C LYS A 27 12.09 12.40 1.37
N VAL A 28 11.06 11.58 1.49
CA VAL A 28 10.91 10.62 2.59
C VAL A 28 11.07 9.21 2.05
N LYS A 29 12.07 8.47 2.54
CA LYS A 29 12.26 7.06 2.18
C LYS A 29 11.19 6.20 2.83
N TRP A 30 10.81 5.09 2.20
CA TRP A 30 9.78 4.19 2.72
C TRP A 30 10.01 3.76 4.18
N LYS A 31 11.26 3.53 4.60
CA LYS A 31 11.57 3.17 5.99
C LYS A 31 11.21 4.30 6.97
N GLU A 32 11.57 5.53 6.64
CA GLU A 32 11.20 6.72 7.43
C GLU A 32 9.67 6.85 7.49
N ALA A 33 9.01 6.71 6.33
CA ALA A 33 7.55 6.78 6.27
C ALA A 33 6.82 5.69 7.07
N LEU A 34 7.42 4.50 7.26
CA LEU A 34 6.89 3.47 8.15
C LEU A 34 7.11 3.85 9.62
N LEU A 35 8.29 4.37 9.96
CA LEU A 35 8.57 4.82 11.33
C LEU A 35 7.64 5.96 11.74
N ASP A 36 7.31 6.87 10.82
CA ASP A 36 6.39 7.99 11.05
C ASP A 36 4.98 7.55 11.46
N ILE A 37 4.58 6.30 11.17
CA ILE A 37 3.29 5.70 11.53
C ILE A 37 3.45 4.55 12.55
N GLY A 38 4.61 4.48 13.20
CA GLY A 38 4.91 3.49 14.26
C GLY A 38 5.14 2.07 13.76
N LEU A 39 5.46 1.86 12.48
CA LEU A 39 5.82 0.56 11.92
C LEU A 39 7.34 0.46 11.70
N THR A 40 7.95 -0.65 12.11
CA THR A 40 9.40 -0.86 12.01
C THR A 40 9.76 -1.92 10.96
N THR A 41 8.80 -2.74 10.53
CA THR A 41 9.05 -3.84 9.59
C THR A 41 8.00 -3.92 8.48
N VAL A 42 8.39 -4.47 7.32
CA VAL A 42 7.47 -4.77 6.21
C VAL A 42 6.45 -5.85 6.59
N SER A 43 6.76 -6.72 7.56
CA SER A 43 5.80 -7.71 8.04
C SER A 43 4.55 -7.05 8.65
N GLN A 44 4.75 -5.97 9.42
CA GLN A 44 3.64 -5.21 10.01
C GLN A 44 2.76 -4.54 8.94
N VAL A 45 3.35 -4.02 7.86
CA VAL A 45 2.58 -3.50 6.70
C VAL A 45 1.58 -4.53 6.19
N TRP A 46 2.00 -5.79 6.08
CA TRP A 46 1.11 -6.85 5.62
C TRP A 46 0.07 -7.25 6.66
N ASN A 47 0.43 -7.26 7.95
CA ASN A 47 -0.54 -7.47 9.03
C ASN A 47 -1.64 -6.40 8.97
N GLU A 48 -1.28 -5.13 8.84
CA GLU A 48 -2.22 -4.03 8.65
C GLU A 48 -3.08 -4.21 7.39
N THR A 49 -2.46 -4.58 6.27
CA THR A 49 -3.15 -4.83 5.01
C THR A 49 -4.20 -5.95 5.11
N LEU A 50 -3.92 -7.02 5.86
CA LEU A 50 -4.85 -8.13 6.07
C LEU A 50 -6.09 -7.72 6.85
N THR A 51 -6.01 -6.66 7.66
CA THR A 51 -7.14 -6.12 8.42
C THR A 51 -8.00 -5.12 7.63
N LEU A 52 -7.61 -4.75 6.41
CA LEU A 52 -8.40 -3.82 5.58
C LEU A 52 -9.81 -4.36 5.32
N THR A 53 -10.81 -3.49 5.44
CA THR A 53 -12.23 -3.74 5.23
C THR A 53 -12.74 -2.90 4.04
N PRO A 54 -13.96 -3.14 3.54
CA PRO A 54 -14.56 -2.29 2.52
C PRO A 54 -14.68 -0.81 2.93
N SER A 55 -14.82 -0.49 4.22
CA SER A 55 -14.90 0.91 4.68
C SER A 55 -13.60 1.69 4.56
N HIS A 56 -12.46 1.01 4.41
CA HIS A 56 -11.16 1.65 4.17
C HIS A 56 -10.92 1.96 2.68
N TYR A 57 -11.75 1.45 1.78
CA TYR A 57 -11.60 1.69 0.36
C TYR A 57 -11.91 3.15 0.01
N VAL A 58 -11.04 3.78 -0.77
CA VAL A 58 -11.18 5.18 -1.18
C VAL A 58 -11.37 5.29 -2.68
N ASP A 59 -10.55 4.59 -3.46
CA ASP A 59 -10.58 4.70 -4.91
C ASP A 59 -10.03 3.43 -5.59
N GLY A 60 -10.41 3.23 -6.84
CA GLY A 60 -9.97 2.14 -7.68
C GLY A 60 -11.07 1.30 -8.33
N PRO A 61 -10.71 0.38 -9.22
CA PRO A 61 -9.39 0.26 -9.80
C PRO A 61 -9.07 1.48 -10.70
N ILE A 62 -7.87 2.06 -10.54
CA ILE A 62 -7.36 3.15 -11.39
C ILE A 62 -6.23 2.64 -12.30
N ILE A 63 -5.97 3.41 -13.36
CA ILE A 63 -4.93 3.08 -14.33
C ILE A 63 -3.55 3.22 -13.68
N ASP A 64 -2.71 2.23 -13.88
CA ASP A 64 -1.27 2.37 -13.63
C ASP A 64 -0.66 3.21 -14.76
N VAL A 65 -0.32 4.47 -14.49
CA VAL A 65 0.16 5.41 -15.52
C VAL A 65 1.46 4.96 -16.18
N ASP A 66 2.29 4.22 -15.44
CA ASP A 66 3.54 3.65 -15.93
C ASP A 66 3.27 2.39 -16.80
N ARG A 67 2.06 1.83 -16.72
CA ARG A 67 1.66 0.56 -17.37
C ARG A 67 0.22 0.61 -17.87
N LYS A 68 -0.11 1.62 -18.68
CA LYS A 68 -1.48 1.85 -19.17
C LYS A 68 -2.12 0.63 -19.83
N HIS A 69 -1.32 -0.22 -20.48
CA HIS A 69 -1.77 -1.47 -21.12
C HIS A 69 -2.29 -2.53 -20.14
N GLU A 70 -1.94 -2.46 -18.84
CA GLU A 70 -2.52 -3.33 -17.80
C GLU A 70 -3.98 -2.93 -17.48
N GLY A 71 -4.44 -1.75 -17.93
CA GLY A 71 -5.76 -1.22 -17.64
C GLY A 71 -5.87 -0.68 -16.21
N LYS A 72 -7.10 -0.71 -15.67
CA LYS A 72 -7.39 -0.31 -14.29
C LYS A 72 -7.01 -1.43 -13.32
N VAL A 73 -5.92 -1.26 -12.57
CA VAL A 73 -5.33 -2.33 -11.73
C VAL A 73 -4.86 -1.87 -10.35
N ILE A 74 -5.02 -0.60 -10.01
CA ILE A 74 -4.54 -0.06 -8.74
C ILE A 74 -5.73 0.27 -7.84
N TRP A 75 -5.66 -0.18 -6.58
CA TRP A 75 -6.63 0.17 -5.55
C TRP A 75 -5.96 1.02 -4.48
N VAL A 76 -6.74 1.96 -3.94
CA VAL A 76 -6.34 2.90 -2.92
C VAL A 76 -7.23 2.72 -1.70
N PHE A 77 -6.59 2.66 -0.53
CA PHE A 77 -7.23 2.57 0.76
C PHE A 77 -6.67 3.63 1.69
N LYS A 78 -7.48 4.01 2.68
CA LYS A 78 -7.00 4.77 3.83
C LYS A 78 -7.44 4.09 5.12
N LYS A 79 -6.52 3.98 6.08
CA LYS A 79 -6.76 3.32 7.37
C LYS A 79 -6.02 4.03 8.49
N VAL A 80 -6.61 4.09 9.68
CA VAL A 80 -5.90 4.51 10.90
C VAL A 80 -4.97 3.39 11.40
N VAL A 81 -3.68 3.68 11.54
CA VAL A 81 -2.65 2.81 12.12
C VAL A 81 -1.92 3.61 13.20
N ASN A 82 -1.90 3.10 14.44
CA ASN A 82 -1.27 3.78 15.58
C ASN A 82 -1.70 5.25 15.78
N GLY A 83 -2.94 5.58 15.42
CA GLY A 83 -3.49 6.94 15.53
C GLY A 83 -3.30 7.83 14.29
N ASP A 84 -2.49 7.39 13.31
CA ASP A 84 -2.28 8.13 12.06
C ASP A 84 -3.14 7.60 10.92
N GLN A 85 -3.73 8.50 10.13
CA GLN A 85 -4.35 8.14 8.87
C GLN A 85 -3.27 7.76 7.85
N VAL A 86 -3.34 6.55 7.30
CA VAL A 86 -2.34 5.98 6.37
C VAL A 86 -2.95 5.81 4.99
N TYR A 87 -2.23 6.30 3.97
CA TYR A 87 -2.50 6.06 2.56
C TYR A 87 -1.84 4.77 2.07
N ILE A 88 -2.64 3.89 1.46
CA ILE A 88 -2.22 2.56 1.02
C ILE A 88 -2.59 2.37 -0.45
N LYS A 89 -1.61 2.04 -1.28
CA LYS A 89 -1.79 1.81 -2.72
C LYS A 89 -1.32 0.42 -3.10
N MET A 90 -2.19 -0.36 -3.75
CA MET A 90 -1.93 -1.78 -4.03
C MET A 90 -2.36 -2.20 -5.42
N LYS A 91 -1.78 -3.29 -5.94
CA LYS A 91 -2.28 -4.00 -7.11
C LYS A 91 -2.12 -5.51 -7.02
N ILE A 92 -2.88 -6.26 -7.81
CA ILE A 92 -2.67 -7.69 -8.02
C ILE A 92 -1.88 -7.88 -9.31
N HIS A 93 -0.73 -8.54 -9.20
CA HIS A 93 0.17 -8.83 -10.30
C HIS A 93 0.29 -10.34 -10.51
N LYS A 94 0.17 -10.81 -11.77
CA LYS A 94 0.12 -12.24 -12.10
C LYS A 94 1.24 -13.08 -11.46
N ARG A 95 2.49 -12.61 -11.58
CA ARG A 95 3.68 -13.31 -11.02
C ARG A 95 3.95 -13.00 -9.55
N ARG A 96 3.95 -11.74 -9.15
CA ARG A 96 4.34 -11.27 -7.81
C ARG A 96 3.24 -11.40 -6.74
N GLY A 97 1.99 -11.61 -7.16
CA GLY A 97 0.83 -11.64 -6.27
C GLY A 97 0.40 -10.25 -5.84
N CYS A 98 0.15 -10.03 -4.55
CA CYS A 98 -0.29 -8.73 -4.06
C CYS A 98 0.90 -7.77 -3.90
N VAL A 99 0.92 -6.69 -4.67
CA VAL A 99 2.01 -5.72 -4.68
C VAL A 99 1.58 -4.47 -3.93
N CYS A 100 2.32 -4.10 -2.88
CA CYS A 100 2.16 -2.83 -2.16
C CYS A 100 3.05 -1.76 -2.82
N LEU A 101 2.42 -0.74 -3.37
CA LEU A 101 3.06 0.35 -4.11
C LEU A 101 3.34 1.58 -3.25
N SER A 102 2.52 1.82 -2.22
CA SER A 102 2.67 2.94 -1.29
C SER A 102 2.04 2.58 0.05
N PHE A 103 2.73 2.94 1.13
CA PHE A 103 2.28 2.78 2.51
C PHE A 103 2.96 3.85 3.36
N HIS A 104 2.25 4.93 3.64
CA HIS A 104 2.76 6.08 4.40
C HIS A 104 1.61 6.90 4.99
N LYS A 105 1.90 7.79 5.94
CA LYS A 105 0.93 8.75 6.45
C LYS A 105 0.26 9.54 5.32
N ASP A 106 -1.03 9.81 5.45
CA ASP A 106 -1.85 10.53 4.47
C ASP A 106 -1.59 12.04 4.61
N TRP A 107 -0.64 12.53 3.82
CA TRP A 107 -0.25 13.94 3.70
C TRP A 107 -0.23 14.36 2.24
#